data_AF-A0A385ESC4-F1
#
_entry.id   AF-A0A385ESC4-F1
#
_cell.length_a   1.000
_cell.length_b   1.000
_cell.length_c   1.000
_cell.angle_alpha   90.00
_cell.angle_beta   90.00
_cell.angle_gamma   90.00
#
_symmetry.space_group_name_H-M   'P 1'
#
loop_
_entity.id
_entity.type
_entity.pdbx_description
1 polymer ?
#
loop_
_entity_poly.entity_id
_entity_poly.type
_entity_poly.pdbx_seq_one_letter_code
_entity_poly.pdbx_strand_id
1 'polypeptide(L)'
;MAEPINFATNFAIKIILSIFGPILKKPIEWITKFLFLDAYKVSTAYRTSRDLQLLWRKDLGGFVNYSINWNQIFLGKQQTNCTLWVKANNDQHYSKVIFCVTASLSNLKYQSVIEIHDLTSKPCVLALPSIPIRNLEWRNGQLYEPYNEFKIELKEVFDKDNTYINLKNNTKSIFNPVDNLGFLQGKKSYVYRWGQWWNLDFLESEKDEFLLTYKAYAFRAKFDKSNNASLFSARAWLLSNRLLLNVFFWSKNIFKAKHLRVAFDKYLKDIEEAAGFKLVD
;
A
#
# COMPACT_ATOMS: atom_id res chain seq x y z
N MET A 1 32.60 -36.59 -8.23
CA MET A 1 33.74 -35.98 -8.94
C MET A 1 33.31 -34.58 -9.34
N ALA A 2 34.00 -33.57 -8.81
CA ALA A 2 33.65 -32.17 -8.96
C ALA A 2 34.26 -31.62 -10.26
N GLU A 3 33.44 -31.01 -11.11
CA GLU A 3 33.91 -30.29 -12.29
C GLU A 3 34.43 -28.90 -11.87
N PRO A 4 35.69 -28.52 -12.18
CA PRO A 4 36.33 -27.29 -11.67
C PRO A 4 35.93 -26.00 -12.41
N ILE A 5 35.03 -26.06 -13.38
CA ILE A 5 34.79 -24.96 -14.34
C ILE A 5 33.73 -23.96 -13.83
N ASN A 6 32.92 -24.32 -12.83
CA ASN A 6 31.86 -23.47 -12.27
C ASN A 6 32.29 -22.54 -11.14
N PHE A 7 33.51 -22.67 -10.60
CA PHE A 7 33.98 -21.84 -9.49
C PHE A 7 34.63 -20.55 -9.99
N ALA A 8 35.49 -20.61 -11.02
CA ALA A 8 36.21 -19.45 -11.54
C ALA A 8 35.30 -18.46 -12.28
N THR A 9 34.29 -18.93 -13.01
CA THR A 9 33.30 -18.10 -13.73
C THR A 9 32.35 -17.38 -12.76
N ASN A 10 31.85 -18.05 -11.73
CA ASN A 10 31.06 -17.41 -10.67
C ASN A 10 31.87 -16.43 -9.81
N PHE A 11 33.16 -16.72 -9.60
CA PHE A 11 34.06 -15.84 -8.85
C PHE A 11 34.45 -14.60 -9.67
N ALA A 12 34.76 -14.75 -10.96
CA ALA A 12 35.03 -13.64 -11.86
C ALA A 12 33.80 -12.75 -12.08
N ILE A 13 32.59 -13.33 -12.25
CA ILE A 13 31.35 -12.55 -12.36
C ILE A 13 31.04 -11.81 -11.05
N LYS A 14 31.25 -12.44 -9.89
CA LYS A 14 31.13 -11.77 -8.58
C LYS A 14 32.16 -10.67 -8.38
N ILE A 15 33.40 -10.87 -8.84
CA ILE A 15 34.47 -9.86 -8.79
C ILE A 15 34.16 -8.70 -9.73
N ILE A 16 33.71 -8.97 -10.97
CA ILE A 16 33.31 -7.93 -11.92
C ILE A 16 32.10 -7.14 -11.39
N LEU A 17 31.08 -7.82 -10.84
CA LEU A 17 29.95 -7.17 -10.15
C LEU A 17 30.37 -6.45 -8.85
N SER A 18 31.43 -6.90 -8.18
CA SER A 18 31.98 -6.27 -6.97
C SER A 18 32.81 -5.03 -7.29
N ILE A 19 33.60 -5.05 -8.36
CA ILE A 19 34.53 -3.99 -8.75
C ILE A 19 33.81 -2.93 -9.60
N PHE A 20 33.06 -3.36 -10.62
CA PHE A 20 32.36 -2.47 -11.52
C PHE A 20 30.91 -2.23 -11.12
N GLY A 21 30.30 -3.06 -10.27
CA GLY A 21 28.95 -2.84 -9.77
C GLY A 21 28.78 -1.47 -9.10
N PRO A 22 29.67 -1.01 -8.21
CA PRO A 22 29.59 0.33 -7.62
C PRO A 22 29.71 1.45 -8.66
N ILE A 23 30.55 1.27 -9.68
CA ILE A 23 30.82 2.26 -10.74
C ILE A 23 29.64 2.34 -11.72
N LEU A 24 29.05 1.19 -12.08
CA LEU A 24 27.88 1.10 -12.97
C LEU A 24 26.57 1.40 -12.25
N LYS A 25 26.52 1.31 -10.91
CA LYS A 25 25.32 1.57 -10.12
C LYS A 25 24.80 3.00 -10.32
N LYS A 26 25.68 4.00 -10.31
CA LYS A 26 25.28 5.41 -10.50
C LYS A 26 24.70 5.68 -11.90
N PRO A 27 25.36 5.30 -13.01
CA PRO A 27 24.79 5.39 -14.35
C PRO A 27 23.46 4.64 -14.49
N ILE A 28 23.38 3.40 -13.98
CA ILE A 28 22.15 2.60 -14.03
C ILE A 28 21.03 3.27 -13.22
N GLU A 29 21.32 3.80 -12.03
CA GLU A 29 20.34 4.54 -11.23
C GLU A 29 19.86 5.80 -11.94
N TRP A 30 20.75 6.51 -12.64
CA TRP A 30 20.40 7.70 -13.40
C TRP A 30 19.52 7.36 -14.62
N ILE A 31 19.92 6.35 -15.39
CA ILE A 31 19.14 5.85 -16.54
C ILE A 31 17.77 5.34 -16.07
N THR A 32 17.72 4.51 -15.03
CA THR A 32 16.44 3.99 -14.51
C THR A 32 15.57 5.09 -13.95
N LYS A 33 16.15 6.12 -13.30
CA LYS A 33 15.41 7.32 -12.88
C LYS A 33 14.81 8.03 -14.09
N PHE A 34 15.61 8.29 -15.11
CA PHE A 34 15.13 8.94 -16.33
C PHE A 34 14.01 8.16 -17.02
N LEU A 35 14.12 6.83 -17.10
CA LEU A 35 13.17 5.98 -17.80
C LEU A 35 11.86 5.75 -17.03
N PHE A 36 11.93 5.60 -15.70
CA PHE A 36 10.84 5.02 -14.90
C PHE A 36 10.29 5.91 -13.79
N LEU A 37 10.90 7.07 -13.51
CA LEU A 37 10.47 7.95 -12.41
C LEU A 37 8.99 8.34 -12.50
N ASP A 38 8.50 8.65 -13.69
CA ASP A 38 7.10 9.02 -13.88
C ASP A 38 6.14 7.87 -13.57
N ALA A 39 6.47 6.63 -13.94
CA ALA A 39 5.64 5.47 -13.62
C ALA A 39 5.58 5.23 -12.10
N TYR A 40 6.72 5.38 -11.43
CA TYR A 40 6.83 5.26 -9.98
C TYR A 40 6.02 6.35 -9.25
N LYS A 41 6.05 7.59 -9.76
CA LYS A 41 5.22 8.70 -9.27
C LYS A 41 3.74 8.41 -9.38
N VAL A 42 3.27 7.98 -10.56
CA VAL A 42 1.85 7.66 -10.76
C VAL A 42 1.40 6.53 -9.83
N SER A 43 2.20 5.46 -9.73
CA SER A 43 1.90 4.33 -8.85
C SER A 43 1.81 4.73 -7.37
N THR A 44 2.74 5.58 -6.92
CA THR A 44 2.74 6.05 -5.53
C THR A 44 1.62 7.06 -5.28
N ALA A 45 1.28 7.90 -6.27
CA ALA A 45 0.14 8.82 -6.20
C ALA A 45 -1.19 8.06 -6.10
N TYR A 46 -1.37 7.00 -6.91
CA TYR A 46 -2.51 6.10 -6.83
C TYR A 46 -2.67 5.54 -5.41
N ARG A 47 -1.60 4.96 -4.86
CA ARG A 47 -1.62 4.40 -3.50
C ARG A 47 -1.95 5.46 -2.45
N THR A 48 -1.32 6.63 -2.55
CA THR A 48 -1.52 7.75 -1.63
C THR A 48 -2.97 8.25 -1.65
N SER A 49 -3.55 8.42 -2.84
CA SER A 49 -4.96 8.82 -3.00
C SER A 49 -5.89 7.81 -2.33
N ARG A 50 -5.69 6.51 -2.59
CA ARG A 50 -6.46 5.44 -1.95
C ARG A 50 -6.34 5.46 -0.43
N ASP A 51 -5.13 5.61 0.11
CA ASP A 51 -4.89 5.65 1.55
C ASP A 51 -5.58 6.86 2.20
N LEU A 52 -5.55 8.04 1.57
CA LEU A 52 -6.23 9.25 2.05
C LEU A 52 -7.76 9.10 2.04
N GLN A 53 -8.34 8.48 1.02
CA GLN A 53 -9.78 8.24 0.93
C GLN A 53 -10.30 7.25 1.99
N LEU A 54 -9.44 6.34 2.46
CA LEU A 54 -9.78 5.37 3.49
C LEU A 54 -9.56 5.93 4.91
N LEU A 55 -8.81 7.02 5.04
CA LEU A 55 -8.31 7.54 6.32
C LEU A 55 -9.42 7.99 7.29
N TRP A 56 -10.56 8.45 6.80
CA TRP A 56 -11.62 9.04 7.65
C TRP A 56 -12.96 8.31 7.58
N ARG A 57 -12.97 7.08 7.06
CA ARG A 57 -14.21 6.29 6.89
C ARG A 57 -14.74 5.69 8.18
N LYS A 58 -13.89 5.53 9.20
CA LYS A 58 -14.30 4.94 10.47
C LYS A 58 -14.69 6.03 11.46
N ASP A 59 -15.77 5.79 12.18
CA ASP A 59 -16.33 6.64 13.23
C ASP A 59 -16.39 5.86 14.54
N LEU A 60 -16.26 6.57 15.67
CA LEU A 60 -16.48 6.04 17.01
C LEU A 60 -17.56 6.85 17.73
N GLY A 61 -18.74 6.25 17.84
CA GLY A 61 -19.87 6.79 18.61
C GLY A 61 -20.40 8.13 18.11
N GLY A 62 -20.10 8.54 16.87
CA GLY A 62 -20.44 9.86 16.32
C GLY A 62 -19.54 11.00 16.82
N PHE A 63 -18.53 10.72 17.65
CA PHE A 63 -17.69 11.74 18.27
C PHE A 63 -16.43 12.02 17.43
N VAL A 64 -15.79 10.97 16.93
CA VAL A 64 -14.46 11.07 16.32
C VAL A 64 -14.33 10.16 15.11
N ASN A 65 -13.70 10.68 14.06
CA ASN A 65 -13.26 9.87 12.92
C ASN A 65 -11.83 9.43 13.17
N TYR A 66 -11.52 8.19 12.82
CA TYR A 66 -10.18 7.65 13.06
C TYR A 66 -9.70 6.71 11.97
N SER A 67 -8.38 6.53 11.91
CA SER A 67 -7.74 5.45 11.17
C SER A 67 -6.47 5.01 11.89
N ILE A 68 -6.14 3.73 11.76
CA ILE A 68 -4.93 3.17 12.34
C ILE A 68 -4.06 2.71 11.18
N ASN A 69 -2.81 3.15 11.20
CA ASN A 69 -1.79 2.64 10.29
C ASN A 69 -0.82 1.76 11.09
N TRP A 70 -0.77 0.49 10.68
CA TRP A 70 0.16 -0.51 11.20
C TRP A 70 1.19 -0.94 10.14
N ASN A 71 1.24 -0.27 8.99
CA ASN A 71 2.21 -0.55 7.95
C ASN A 71 3.55 0.14 8.24
N GLN A 72 4.65 -0.55 7.94
CA GLN A 72 5.99 0.00 8.04
C GLN A 72 6.20 1.23 7.14
N ILE A 73 5.52 1.29 6.00
CA ILE A 73 5.57 2.43 5.08
C ILE A 73 4.15 2.92 4.84
N PHE A 74 3.93 4.21 5.09
CA PHE A 74 2.64 4.87 4.92
C PHE A 74 2.84 6.28 4.38
N LEU A 75 2.06 6.66 3.37
CA LEU A 75 2.16 7.95 2.67
C LEU A 75 3.61 8.29 2.25
N GLY A 76 4.34 7.29 1.75
CA GLY A 76 5.73 7.42 1.28
C GLY A 76 6.79 7.55 2.37
N LYS A 77 6.41 7.44 3.65
CA LYS A 77 7.33 7.57 4.79
C LYS A 77 7.43 6.25 5.55
N GLN A 78 8.65 5.89 5.94
CA GLN A 78 8.88 4.80 6.87
C GLN A 78 8.48 5.22 8.27
N GLN A 79 7.69 4.38 8.94
CA GLN A 79 7.23 4.56 10.30
C GLN A 79 8.02 3.65 11.23
N THR A 80 8.23 4.10 12.47
CA THR A 80 8.85 3.31 13.54
C THR A 80 7.84 2.68 14.47
N ASN A 81 6.66 3.30 14.61
CA ASN A 81 5.57 2.84 15.47
C ASN A 81 4.26 2.78 14.67
N CYS A 82 3.29 2.00 15.15
CA CYS A 82 1.91 2.15 14.71
C CYS A 82 1.42 3.58 15.00
N THR A 83 0.57 4.12 14.12
CA THR A 83 0.02 5.47 14.30
C THR A 83 -1.49 5.46 14.29
N LEU A 84 -2.11 6.17 15.23
CA LEU A 84 -3.52 6.48 15.27
C LEU A 84 -3.73 7.89 14.73
N TRP A 85 -4.52 8.00 13.68
CA TRP A 85 -4.98 9.26 13.10
C TRP A 85 -6.39 9.51 13.62
N VAL A 86 -6.63 10.67 14.23
CA VAL A 86 -7.92 11.01 14.85
C VAL A 86 -8.28 12.45 14.51
N LYS A 87 -9.57 12.71 14.34
CA LYS A 87 -10.14 14.07 14.33
C LYS A 87 -11.54 14.04 14.95
N ALA A 88 -11.99 15.18 15.47
CA ALA A 88 -13.39 15.33 15.85
C ALA A 88 -14.30 15.25 14.61
N ASN A 89 -15.48 14.68 14.79
CA ASN A 89 -16.50 14.60 13.76
C ASN A 89 -17.29 15.93 13.69
N ASN A 90 -17.88 16.25 12.53
CA ASN A 90 -18.82 17.37 12.34
C ASN A 90 -18.40 18.72 12.96
N ASP A 91 -17.13 19.12 12.84
CA ASP A 91 -16.57 20.37 13.40
C ASP A 91 -16.77 20.55 14.92
N GLN A 92 -16.92 19.45 15.63
CA GLN A 92 -16.98 19.45 17.09
C GLN A 92 -15.61 19.77 17.70
N HIS A 93 -15.65 20.27 18.94
CA HIS A 93 -14.47 20.56 19.74
C HIS A 93 -14.58 19.88 21.10
N TYR A 94 -13.55 19.12 21.45
CA TYR A 94 -13.44 18.40 22.72
C TYR A 94 -12.21 18.89 23.47
N SER A 95 -12.39 19.31 24.73
CA SER A 95 -11.27 19.70 25.60
C SER A 95 -10.36 18.51 25.91
N LYS A 96 -10.94 17.31 26.06
CA LYS A 96 -10.20 16.07 26.30
C LYS A 96 -10.90 14.86 25.69
N VAL A 97 -10.13 13.98 25.07
CA VAL A 97 -10.58 12.66 24.63
C VAL A 97 -9.56 11.59 25.02
N ILE A 98 -10.03 10.48 25.60
CA ILE A 98 -9.19 9.35 25.99
C ILE A 98 -9.55 8.12 25.16
N PHE A 99 -8.52 7.53 24.54
CA PHE A 99 -8.60 6.29 23.80
C PHE A 99 -7.84 5.18 24.51
N CYS A 100 -8.35 3.96 24.39
CA CYS A 100 -7.62 2.75 24.68
C CYS A 100 -7.50 1.95 23.38
N VAL A 101 -6.28 1.81 22.87
CA VAL A 101 -5.97 0.97 21.71
C VAL A 101 -5.33 -0.31 22.21
N THR A 102 -5.86 -1.45 21.78
CA THR A 102 -5.37 -2.78 22.14
C THR A 102 -5.10 -3.57 20.86
N ALA A 103 -3.94 -4.21 20.76
CA ALA A 103 -3.64 -5.19 19.73
C ALA A 103 -3.41 -6.55 20.38
N SER A 104 -4.10 -7.58 19.89
CA SER A 104 -4.16 -8.89 20.56
C SER A 104 -3.69 -10.00 19.62
N LEU A 105 -2.94 -10.95 20.18
CA LEU A 105 -2.72 -12.29 19.69
C LEU A 105 -3.29 -13.26 20.75
N SER A 106 -3.58 -14.51 20.38
CA SER A 106 -4.16 -15.54 21.28
C SER A 106 -3.63 -15.51 22.72
N ASN A 107 -2.32 -15.33 22.90
CA ASN A 107 -1.65 -15.34 24.20
C ASN A 107 -0.97 -14.00 24.59
N LEU A 108 -1.14 -12.94 23.80
CA LEU A 108 -0.41 -11.67 23.99
C LEU A 108 -1.30 -10.47 23.74
N LYS A 109 -1.17 -9.44 24.58
CA LYS A 109 -1.92 -8.19 24.41
C LYS A 109 -0.98 -6.99 24.57
N TYR A 110 -0.96 -6.16 23.55
CA TYR A 110 -0.34 -4.85 23.57
C TYR A 110 -1.42 -3.80 23.81
N GLN A 111 -1.17 -2.82 24.67
CA GLN A 111 -2.14 -1.78 24.97
C GLN A 111 -1.47 -0.42 25.08
N SER A 112 -2.12 0.58 24.50
CA SER A 112 -1.73 1.99 24.60
C SER A 112 -2.97 2.80 24.97
N VAL A 113 -2.90 3.53 26.08
CA VAL A 113 -3.90 4.53 26.44
C VAL A 113 -3.37 5.88 25.99
N ILE A 114 -4.20 6.66 25.31
CA ILE A 114 -3.81 7.95 24.75
C ILE A 114 -4.82 8.98 25.21
N GLU A 115 -4.31 10.09 25.71
CA GLU A 115 -5.06 11.28 26.06
C GLU A 115 -4.74 12.37 25.03
N ILE A 116 -5.78 12.99 24.48
CA ILE A 116 -5.68 14.09 23.54
C ILE A 116 -6.40 15.27 24.16
N HIS A 117 -5.71 16.41 24.25
CA HIS A 117 -6.30 17.69 24.60
C HIS A 117 -6.64 18.49 23.34
N ASP A 118 -7.69 19.30 23.42
CA ASP A 118 -8.13 20.22 22.36
C ASP A 118 -8.32 19.54 20.99
N LEU A 119 -9.09 18.45 20.97
CA LEU A 119 -9.39 17.73 19.74
C LEU A 119 -10.45 18.48 18.91
N THR A 120 -10.07 18.87 17.70
CA THR A 120 -10.92 19.59 16.72
C THR A 120 -11.08 18.78 15.43
N SER A 121 -11.72 19.35 14.40
CA SER A 121 -11.80 18.74 13.07
C SER A 121 -10.46 18.68 12.33
N LYS A 122 -9.41 19.36 12.84
CA LYS A 122 -8.05 19.20 12.32
C LYS A 122 -7.48 17.85 12.77
N PRO A 123 -6.96 17.02 11.84
CA PRO A 123 -6.47 15.70 12.18
C PRO A 123 -5.18 15.77 13.00
N CYS A 124 -5.14 14.97 14.07
CA CYS A 124 -3.95 14.70 14.86
C CYS A 124 -3.43 13.28 14.57
N VAL A 125 -2.12 13.10 14.68
CA VAL A 125 -1.44 11.83 14.46
C VAL A 125 -0.67 11.48 15.73
N LEU A 126 -0.98 10.32 16.28
CA LEU A 126 -0.47 9.85 17.57
C LEU A 126 0.29 8.55 17.35
N ALA A 127 1.50 8.47 17.90
CA ALA A 127 2.24 7.21 17.94
C ALA A 127 1.62 6.27 18.98
N LEU A 128 1.61 4.98 18.69
CA LEU A 128 1.21 3.90 19.58
C LEU A 128 2.46 3.11 20.00
N PRO A 129 3.27 3.63 20.94
CA PRO A 129 4.60 3.09 21.22
C PRO A 129 4.57 1.65 21.76
N SER A 130 3.52 1.30 22.51
CA SER A 130 3.35 -0.04 23.06
C SER A 130 2.87 -1.06 22.04
N ILE A 131 2.46 -0.63 20.85
CA ILE A 131 1.92 -1.51 19.80
C ILE A 131 2.94 -1.62 18.67
N PRO A 132 3.57 -2.80 18.48
CA PRO A 132 4.59 -2.97 17.46
C PRO A 132 4.00 -2.75 16.06
N ILE A 133 4.83 -2.35 15.10
CA ILE A 133 4.43 -2.38 13.68
C ILE A 133 4.10 -3.82 13.29
N ARG A 134 3.09 -3.97 12.44
CA ARG A 134 2.69 -5.28 11.93
C ARG A 134 3.66 -5.75 10.83
N ASN A 135 4.79 -6.30 11.25
CA ASN A 135 5.72 -6.96 10.35
C ASN A 135 5.42 -8.47 10.35
N LEU A 136 4.96 -8.97 9.22
CA LEU A 136 4.74 -10.40 9.03
C LEU A 136 6.06 -11.10 8.68
N GLU A 137 6.27 -12.29 9.22
CA GLU A 137 7.48 -13.08 8.98
C GLU A 137 7.15 -14.54 8.69
N TRP A 138 7.84 -15.17 7.74
CA TRP A 138 7.82 -16.63 7.61
C TRP A 138 8.95 -17.22 8.45
N ARG A 139 8.62 -18.10 9.39
CA ARG A 139 9.61 -18.94 10.09
C ARG A 139 9.11 -20.37 10.08
N ASN A 140 9.99 -21.34 9.79
CA ASN A 140 9.67 -22.78 9.80
C ASN A 140 8.38 -23.17 9.05
N GLY A 141 8.09 -22.50 7.92
CA GLY A 141 6.89 -22.81 7.11
C GLY A 141 5.57 -22.31 7.73
N GLN A 142 5.61 -21.47 8.75
CA GLN A 142 4.44 -20.81 9.34
C GLN A 142 4.55 -19.29 9.22
N LEU A 143 3.39 -18.64 9.07
CA LEU A 143 3.27 -17.19 9.08
C LEU A 143 3.20 -16.71 10.53
N TYR A 144 4.18 -15.92 10.94
CA TYR A 144 4.22 -15.26 12.23
C TYR A 144 3.72 -13.83 12.08
N GLU A 145 2.70 -13.50 12.87
CA GLU A 145 2.11 -12.18 12.99
C GLU A 145 2.20 -11.71 14.45
N PRO A 146 2.52 -10.43 14.72
CA PRO A 146 2.69 -9.94 16.09
C PRO A 146 1.37 -9.85 16.88
N TYR A 147 0.26 -9.70 16.18
CA TYR A 147 -1.12 -9.72 16.68
C TYR A 147 -2.03 -10.15 15.53
N ASN A 148 -3.34 -10.25 15.69
CA ASN A 148 -4.29 -10.50 14.58
C ASN A 148 -5.61 -9.76 14.73
N GLU A 149 -5.85 -9.21 15.91
CA GLU A 149 -6.98 -8.35 16.22
C GLU A 149 -6.46 -7.00 16.71
N PHE A 150 -7.12 -5.93 16.29
CA PHE A 150 -7.00 -4.62 16.88
C PHE A 150 -8.36 -4.14 17.38
N LYS A 151 -8.33 -3.49 18.53
CA LYS A 151 -9.47 -2.85 19.15
C LYS A 151 -9.11 -1.41 19.50
N ILE A 152 -9.99 -0.49 19.16
CA ILE A 152 -9.97 0.88 19.68
C ILE A 152 -11.26 1.12 20.47
N GLU A 153 -11.11 1.75 21.63
CA GLU A 153 -12.21 2.07 22.53
C GLU A 153 -12.06 3.51 23.01
N LEU A 154 -13.11 4.29 22.81
CA LEU A 154 -13.27 5.61 23.38
C LEU A 154 -13.68 5.44 24.84
N LYS A 155 -12.84 5.93 25.75
CA LYS A 155 -13.00 5.75 27.19
C LYS A 155 -13.66 6.95 27.86
N GLU A 156 -13.22 8.15 27.48
CA GLU A 156 -13.74 9.39 28.03
C GLU A 156 -13.76 10.45 26.94
N VAL A 157 -14.77 11.32 26.98
CA VAL A 157 -14.88 12.51 26.14
C VAL A 157 -15.37 13.66 27.02
N PHE A 158 -14.71 14.80 26.91
CA PHE A 158 -15.08 16.04 27.57
C PHE A 158 -15.37 17.07 26.49
N ASP A 159 -16.50 17.76 26.60
CA ASP A 159 -16.85 18.84 25.68
C ASP A 159 -15.91 20.04 25.82
N LYS A 160 -16.13 21.09 25.01
CA LYS A 160 -15.36 22.33 25.07
C LYS A 160 -15.38 23.03 26.44
N ASP A 161 -16.42 22.78 27.24
CA ASP A 161 -16.65 23.40 28.56
C ASP A 161 -16.15 22.49 29.70
N ASN A 162 -15.37 21.45 29.34
CA ASN A 162 -14.80 20.44 30.25
C ASN A 162 -15.86 19.63 31.01
N THR A 163 -17.04 19.46 30.43
CA THR A 163 -18.10 18.60 30.95
C THR A 163 -17.97 17.20 30.35
N TYR A 164 -18.00 16.18 31.20
CA TYR A 164 -17.96 14.78 30.77
C TYR A 164 -19.20 14.43 29.96
N ILE A 165 -18.99 13.87 28.76
CA ILE A 165 -20.05 13.37 27.90
C ILE A 165 -20.26 11.88 28.18
N ASN A 166 -21.48 11.50 28.53
CA ASN A 166 -21.82 10.10 28.73
C ASN A 166 -21.77 9.33 27.40
N LEU A 167 -20.87 8.36 27.33
CA LEU A 167 -20.63 7.52 26.16
C LEU A 167 -21.75 6.49 26.00
N LYS A 168 -22.50 6.56 24.89
CA LYS A 168 -23.51 5.57 24.50
C LYS A 168 -22.88 4.35 23.80
N ASN A 169 -23.70 3.41 23.34
CA ASN A 169 -23.28 2.26 22.53
C ASN A 169 -22.49 2.71 21.26
N ASN A 170 -21.59 1.87 20.76
CA ASN A 170 -20.70 2.09 19.59
C ASN A 170 -19.43 2.94 19.81
N THR A 171 -18.97 3.07 21.04
CA THR A 171 -17.64 3.66 21.36
C THR A 171 -16.47 2.70 21.20
N LYS A 172 -16.69 1.54 20.58
CA LYS A 172 -15.68 0.50 20.39
C LYS A 172 -15.72 0.03 18.95
N SER A 173 -14.54 -0.20 18.39
CA SER A 173 -14.39 -0.79 17.07
C SER A 173 -13.32 -1.85 17.11
N ILE A 174 -13.65 -3.05 16.64
CA ILE A 174 -12.76 -4.20 16.53
C ILE A 174 -12.57 -4.48 15.05
N PHE A 175 -11.34 -4.76 14.65
CA PHE A 175 -11.01 -5.12 13.29
C PHE A 175 -9.81 -6.05 13.24
N ASN A 176 -9.81 -6.89 12.21
CA ASN A 176 -8.69 -7.76 11.89
C ASN A 176 -7.89 -7.08 10.77
N PRO A 177 -6.59 -6.79 10.97
CA PRO A 177 -5.74 -6.26 9.90
C PRO A 177 -5.81 -7.15 8.66
N VAL A 178 -6.08 -6.53 7.51
CA VAL A 178 -6.02 -7.21 6.22
C VAL A 178 -4.64 -6.96 5.64
N ASP A 179 -3.82 -8.01 5.57
CA ASP A 179 -2.46 -7.91 5.08
C ASP A 179 -2.35 -8.24 3.59
N ASN A 180 -1.49 -7.51 2.89
CA ASN A 180 -1.08 -7.90 1.56
C ASN A 180 0.00 -9.00 1.65
N LEU A 181 -0.44 -10.26 1.66
CA LEU A 181 0.46 -11.43 1.68
C LEU A 181 1.40 -11.46 0.45
N GLY A 182 1.14 -10.68 -0.59
CA GLY A 182 2.02 -10.52 -1.75
C GLY A 182 3.46 -10.15 -1.38
N PHE A 183 3.64 -9.34 -0.33
CA PHE A 183 4.97 -8.99 0.19
C PHE A 183 5.79 -10.23 0.58
N LEU A 184 5.14 -11.18 1.22
CA LEU A 184 5.75 -12.41 1.69
C LEU A 184 5.91 -13.46 0.59
N GLN A 185 5.13 -13.36 -0.48
CA GLN A 185 5.27 -14.17 -1.69
C GLN A 185 6.36 -13.64 -2.64
N GLY A 186 7.19 -12.68 -2.19
CA GLY A 186 8.30 -12.11 -2.95
C GLY A 186 7.93 -10.90 -3.82
N LYS A 187 6.66 -10.46 -3.83
CA LYS A 187 6.25 -9.21 -4.50
C LYS A 187 6.48 -8.02 -3.57
N LYS A 188 7.56 -7.26 -3.79
CA LYS A 188 7.82 -6.04 -2.99
C LYS A 188 6.81 -4.94 -3.33
N SER A 189 5.81 -4.73 -2.48
CA SER A 189 4.86 -3.62 -2.59
C SER A 189 5.55 -2.26 -2.50
N TYR A 190 6.57 -2.13 -1.64
CA TYR A 190 7.36 -0.91 -1.50
C TYR A 190 8.84 -1.14 -1.80
N VAL A 191 9.46 -0.18 -2.47
CA VAL A 191 10.89 -0.18 -2.76
C VAL A 191 11.51 1.18 -2.45
N TYR A 192 12.68 1.19 -1.80
CA TYR A 192 13.45 2.41 -1.59
C TYR A 192 14.36 2.67 -2.78
N ARG A 193 14.11 3.76 -3.53
CA ARG A 193 14.92 4.18 -4.68
C ARG A 193 14.94 5.70 -4.82
N TRP A 194 16.05 6.25 -5.28
CA TRP A 194 16.20 7.68 -5.56
C TRP A 194 15.85 8.59 -4.36
N GLY A 195 16.20 8.15 -3.15
CA GLY A 195 16.00 8.92 -1.92
C GLY A 195 14.63 8.78 -1.25
N GLN A 196 13.70 8.00 -1.83
CA GLN A 196 12.36 7.83 -1.25
C GLN A 196 11.76 6.44 -1.45
N TRP A 197 10.68 6.16 -0.72
CA TRP A 197 9.91 4.93 -0.85
C TRP A 197 8.85 5.07 -1.94
N TRP A 198 8.77 4.06 -2.80
CA TRP A 198 7.82 4.00 -3.90
C TRP A 198 6.94 2.76 -3.75
N ASN A 199 5.63 2.93 -3.91
CA ASN A 199 4.71 1.80 -3.98
C ASN A 199 4.60 1.30 -5.43
N LEU A 200 4.74 0.00 -5.66
CA LEU A 200 4.69 -0.64 -6.97
C LEU A 200 3.42 -1.49 -7.17
N ASP A 201 2.51 -1.54 -6.20
CA ASP A 201 1.31 -2.39 -6.28
C ASP A 201 0.47 -2.02 -7.49
N PHE A 202 0.33 -0.71 -7.77
CA PHE A 202 -0.41 -0.24 -8.94
C PHE A 202 0.25 -0.65 -10.26
N LEU A 203 1.59 -0.64 -10.34
CA LEU A 203 2.29 -1.14 -11.52
C LEU A 203 2.04 -2.62 -11.75
N GLU A 204 2.02 -3.43 -10.68
CA GLU A 204 1.77 -4.87 -10.78
C GLU A 204 0.31 -5.17 -11.12
N SER A 205 -0.64 -4.44 -10.52
CA SER A 205 -2.06 -4.59 -10.86
C SER A 205 -2.33 -4.24 -12.32
N GLU A 206 -1.72 -3.17 -12.83
CA GLU A 206 -1.88 -2.75 -14.23
C GLU A 206 -1.26 -3.75 -15.22
N LYS A 207 -0.16 -4.43 -14.85
CA LYS A 207 0.38 -5.54 -15.66
C LYS A 207 -0.60 -6.72 -15.70
N ASP A 208 -1.18 -7.07 -14.56
CA ASP A 208 -2.14 -8.17 -14.47
C ASP A 208 -3.44 -7.83 -15.24
N GLU A 209 -3.93 -6.58 -15.15
CA GLU A 209 -5.08 -6.08 -15.93
C GLU A 209 -4.79 -6.06 -17.44
N PHE A 210 -3.58 -5.67 -17.83
CA PHE A 210 -3.14 -5.73 -19.22
C PHE A 210 -3.23 -7.17 -19.76
N LEU A 211 -2.72 -8.15 -19.02
CA LEU A 211 -2.84 -9.57 -19.38
C LEU A 211 -4.30 -10.04 -19.45
N LEU A 212 -5.13 -9.67 -18.47
CA LEU A 212 -6.55 -10.02 -18.42
C LEU A 212 -7.30 -9.48 -19.63
N THR A 213 -7.00 -8.25 -20.06
CA THR A 213 -7.62 -7.63 -21.23
C THR A 213 -7.34 -8.42 -22.51
N TYR A 214 -6.10 -8.83 -22.75
CA TYR A 214 -5.78 -9.65 -23.92
C TYR A 214 -6.39 -11.06 -23.85
N LYS A 215 -6.50 -11.64 -22.66
CA LYS A 215 -7.23 -12.90 -22.46
C LYS A 215 -8.72 -12.74 -22.76
N ALA A 216 -9.33 -11.65 -22.32
CA ALA A 216 -10.74 -11.33 -22.60
C ALA A 216 -10.97 -11.12 -24.10
N TYR A 217 -10.08 -10.40 -24.80
CA TYR A 217 -10.14 -10.27 -26.26
C TYR A 217 -9.99 -11.61 -26.98
N ALA A 218 -9.08 -12.47 -26.54
CA ALA A 218 -8.94 -13.82 -27.10
C ALA A 218 -10.20 -14.66 -26.88
N PHE A 219 -10.78 -14.62 -25.69
CA PHE A 219 -12.03 -15.30 -25.39
C PHE A 219 -13.18 -14.79 -26.27
N ARG A 220 -13.38 -13.47 -26.32
CA ARG A 220 -14.43 -12.84 -27.11
C ARG A 220 -14.28 -13.13 -28.60
N ALA A 221 -13.07 -13.02 -29.15
CA ALA A 221 -12.82 -13.34 -30.55
C ALA A 221 -13.13 -14.80 -30.90
N LYS A 222 -12.88 -15.74 -29.97
CA LYS A 222 -13.29 -17.15 -30.14
C LYS A 222 -14.80 -17.33 -30.08
N PHE A 223 -15.44 -16.69 -29.09
CA PHE A 223 -16.89 -16.74 -28.90
C PHE A 223 -17.63 -16.19 -30.13
N ASP A 224 -17.17 -15.05 -30.65
CA ASP A 224 -17.72 -14.37 -31.83
C ASP A 224 -17.28 -15.00 -33.17
N LYS A 225 -16.52 -16.11 -33.16
CA LYS A 225 -15.94 -16.78 -34.35
C LYS A 225 -15.19 -15.82 -35.29
N SER A 226 -14.48 -14.85 -34.73
CA SER A 226 -13.73 -13.85 -35.49
C SER A 226 -12.48 -14.45 -36.16
N ASN A 227 -12.15 -14.00 -37.38
CA ASN A 227 -10.91 -14.35 -38.09
C ASN A 227 -9.63 -13.99 -37.31
N ASN A 228 -9.73 -13.09 -36.33
CA ASN A 228 -8.60 -12.65 -35.50
C ASN A 228 -8.41 -13.48 -34.21
N ALA A 229 -9.23 -14.51 -33.98
CA ALA A 229 -9.20 -15.30 -32.74
C ALA A 229 -7.83 -15.95 -32.46
N SER A 230 -7.17 -16.45 -33.50
CA SER A 230 -5.82 -17.03 -33.41
C SER A 230 -4.77 -16.00 -33.01
N LEU A 231 -4.82 -14.81 -33.59
CA LEU A 231 -3.92 -13.70 -33.29
C LEU A 231 -4.06 -13.21 -31.85
N PHE A 232 -5.30 -13.01 -31.36
CA PHE A 232 -5.52 -12.61 -29.97
C PHE A 232 -5.10 -13.70 -28.98
N SER A 233 -5.35 -14.97 -29.32
CA SER A 233 -4.91 -16.11 -28.50
C SER A 233 -3.39 -16.20 -28.41
N ALA A 234 -2.68 -16.04 -29.53
CA ALA A 234 -1.22 -16.02 -29.57
C ALA A 234 -0.65 -14.87 -28.73
N ARG A 235 -1.24 -13.67 -28.83
CA ARG A 235 -0.84 -12.52 -28.01
C ARG A 235 -1.08 -12.75 -26.52
N ALA A 236 -2.24 -13.30 -26.13
CA ALA A 236 -2.54 -13.64 -24.74
C ALA A 236 -1.58 -14.71 -24.19
N TRP A 237 -1.21 -15.69 -25.02
CA TRP A 237 -0.22 -16.70 -24.67
C TRP A 237 1.17 -16.10 -24.49
N LEU A 238 1.64 -15.27 -25.43
CA LEU A 238 2.92 -14.55 -25.32
C LEU A 238 2.98 -13.69 -24.04
N LEU A 239 1.92 -12.94 -23.76
CA LEU A 239 1.84 -12.09 -22.56
C LEU A 239 1.63 -12.88 -21.26
N SER A 240 1.32 -14.17 -21.33
CA SER A 240 1.32 -15.03 -20.14
C SER A 240 2.75 -15.28 -19.63
N ASN A 241 3.77 -15.07 -20.46
CA ASN A 241 5.16 -15.01 -20.02
C ASN A 241 5.44 -13.67 -19.30
N ARG A 242 5.85 -13.73 -18.02
CA ARG A 242 6.11 -12.54 -17.19
C ARG A 242 7.22 -11.62 -17.74
N LEU A 243 8.24 -12.16 -18.40
CA LEU A 243 9.31 -11.33 -18.99
C LEU A 243 8.76 -10.52 -20.16
N LEU A 244 8.03 -11.18 -21.07
CA LEU A 244 7.42 -10.50 -22.21
C LEU A 244 6.38 -9.47 -21.75
N LEU A 245 5.52 -9.83 -20.79
CA LEU A 245 4.57 -8.89 -20.20
C LEU A 245 5.25 -7.63 -19.66
N ASN A 246 6.35 -7.79 -18.93
CA ASN A 246 7.13 -6.66 -18.43
C ASN A 246 7.72 -5.81 -19.57
N VAL A 247 8.28 -6.42 -20.61
CA VAL A 247 8.83 -5.70 -21.77
C VAL A 247 7.74 -4.90 -22.48
N PHE A 248 6.60 -5.52 -22.77
CA PHE A 248 5.46 -4.86 -23.42
C PHE A 248 4.83 -3.77 -22.54
N PHE A 249 4.74 -3.99 -21.24
CA PHE A 249 4.24 -2.99 -20.30
C PHE A 249 5.15 -1.76 -20.23
N TRP A 250 6.46 -1.99 -20.08
CA TRP A 250 7.42 -0.89 -19.97
C TRP A 250 7.62 -0.16 -21.29
N SER A 251 7.56 -0.82 -22.44
CA SER A 251 7.64 -0.14 -23.74
C SER A 251 6.50 0.88 -23.93
N LYS A 252 5.32 0.62 -23.35
CA LYS A 252 4.17 1.55 -23.36
C LYS A 252 4.25 2.66 -22.30
N ASN A 253 5.06 2.49 -21.26
CA ASN A 253 5.09 3.37 -20.08
C ASN A 253 6.43 4.09 -19.84
N ILE A 254 7.43 3.85 -20.69
CA ILE A 254 8.74 4.48 -20.60
C ILE A 254 8.64 6.01 -20.75
N PHE A 255 9.46 6.74 -20.01
CA PHE A 255 9.58 8.20 -19.93
C PHE A 255 8.37 8.97 -19.34
N LYS A 256 7.13 8.69 -19.76
CA LYS A 256 5.95 9.51 -19.40
C LYS A 256 4.83 8.76 -18.68
N ALA A 257 4.90 7.44 -18.60
CA ALA A 257 3.88 6.60 -17.97
C ALA A 257 2.45 6.87 -18.49
N LYS A 258 2.30 7.11 -19.81
CA LYS A 258 1.04 7.58 -20.41
C LYS A 258 -0.14 6.66 -20.09
N HIS A 259 0.04 5.34 -20.22
CA HIS A 259 -1.02 4.37 -19.93
C HIS A 259 -1.40 4.39 -18.45
N LEU A 260 -0.41 4.43 -17.56
CA LEU A 260 -0.63 4.51 -16.12
C LEU A 260 -1.36 5.79 -15.69
N ARG A 261 -1.05 6.92 -16.31
CA ARG A 261 -1.76 8.19 -16.06
C ARG A 261 -3.23 8.06 -16.46
N VAL A 262 -3.52 7.52 -17.65
CA VAL A 262 -4.89 7.30 -18.11
C VAL A 262 -5.66 6.37 -17.17
N ALA A 263 -5.04 5.29 -16.70
CA ALA A 263 -5.65 4.38 -15.74
C ALA A 263 -5.90 5.06 -14.39
N PHE A 264 -4.95 5.87 -13.91
CA PHE A 264 -5.10 6.62 -12.67
C PHE A 264 -6.20 7.70 -12.77
N ASP A 265 -6.24 8.45 -13.87
CA ASP A 265 -7.27 9.47 -14.12
C ASP A 265 -8.67 8.83 -14.19
N LYS A 266 -8.78 7.65 -14.80
CA LYS A 266 -10.02 6.87 -14.80
C LYS A 266 -10.42 6.48 -13.38
N TYR A 267 -9.49 5.94 -12.58
CA TYR A 267 -9.74 5.61 -11.19
C TYR A 267 -10.24 6.82 -10.39
N LEU A 268 -9.62 7.99 -10.55
CA LEU A 268 -10.06 9.21 -9.86
C LEU A 268 -11.50 9.58 -10.27
N LYS A 269 -11.82 9.58 -11.57
CA LYS A 269 -13.18 9.85 -12.07
C LYS A 269 -14.22 8.87 -11.51
N ASP A 270 -13.92 7.57 -11.53
CA ASP A 270 -14.85 6.54 -11.03
C ASP A 270 -15.18 6.78 -9.55
N ILE A 271 -14.24 7.32 -8.76
CA ILE A 271 -14.47 7.67 -7.36
C ILE A 271 -15.26 8.97 -7.23
N GLU A 272 -14.95 10.01 -8.02
CA GLU A 272 -15.72 11.26 -8.03
C GLU A 272 -17.19 11.01 -8.36
N GLU A 273 -17.46 10.15 -9.36
CA GLU A 273 -18.81 9.73 -9.74
C GLU A 273 -19.49 8.95 -8.60
N ALA A 274 -18.77 8.04 -7.93
CA ALA A 274 -19.31 7.29 -6.79
C ALA A 274 -19.54 8.16 -5.54
N ALA A 275 -18.74 9.21 -5.35
CA ALA A 275 -18.80 10.10 -4.19
C ALA A 275 -19.78 11.27 -4.37
N GLY A 276 -20.13 11.62 -5.62
CA GLY A 276 -21.01 12.74 -5.94
C GLY A 276 -20.36 14.13 -5.86
N PHE A 277 -19.03 14.21 -5.78
CA PHE A 277 -18.26 15.46 -5.79
C PHE A 277 -16.84 15.26 -6.36
N LYS A 278 -16.25 16.33 -6.92
CA LYS A 278 -14.87 16.31 -7.45
C LYS A 278 -13.84 16.20 -6.33
N LEU A 279 -12.83 15.37 -6.53
CA LEU A 279 -11.78 15.07 -5.55
C LEU A 279 -10.53 15.94 -5.73
N VAL A 280 -10.42 16.66 -6.85
CA VAL A 280 -9.28 17.53 -7.16
C VAL A 280 -9.74 18.73 -7.99
N ASP A 281 -9.30 19.93 -7.59
CA ASP A 281 -9.11 21.09 -8.49
C ASP A 281 -7.66 21.08 -9.02
#